data_AF-A0A961QPY1-F1
#
_entry.id   AF-A0A961QPY1-F1
#
_cell.length_a   1.000
_cell.length_b   1.000
_cell.length_c   1.000
_cell.angle_alpha   90.00
_cell.angle_beta   90.00
_cell.angle_gamma   90.00
#
_symmetry.space_group_name_H-M   'P 1'
#
loop_
_entity.id
_entity.type
_entity.pdbx_description
1 polymer ?
#
loop_
_entity_poly.entity_id
_entity_poly.type
_entity_poly.pdbx_seq_one_letter_code
_entity_poly.pdbx_strand_id
1 'polypeptide(L)'
;MLGFFAKFAVLKAALTAGYVWLVVIGVISSVIGAFYYLRIVYFMYFGTETEALDTRMPAVQWALLMVSAFIMVAGVLNLFGVEGAAAAAASALVR
;
A
#
# COMPACT_ATOMS: atom_id res chain seq x y z
N MET A 1 -1.26 4.22 -1.62
CA MET A 1 -2.51 4.29 -0.83
C MET A 1 -3.33 3.02 -0.88
N LEU A 2 -3.51 2.40 -2.05
CA LEU A 2 -4.22 1.11 -2.18
C LEU A 2 -3.80 0.06 -1.15
N GLY A 3 -2.49 -0.20 -1.03
CA GLY A 3 -1.97 -1.18 -0.05
C GLY A 3 -2.22 -0.80 1.43
N PHE A 4 -2.40 0.49 1.74
CA PHE A 4 -2.76 0.92 3.09
C PHE A 4 -4.20 0.51 3.41
N PHE A 5 -5.16 0.82 2.51
CA PHE A 5 -6.56 0.46 2.71
C PHE A 5 -6.77 -1.05 2.80
N ALA A 6 -6.04 -1.83 2.00
CA ALA A 6 -6.04 -3.29 2.08
C ALA A 6 -5.62 -3.78 3.48
N LYS A 7 -4.47 -3.32 4.00
CA LYS A 7 -4.01 -3.68 5.35
C LYS A 7 -4.97 -3.20 6.44
N PHE A 8 -5.48 -1.97 6.31
CA PHE A 8 -6.40 -1.40 7.28
C PHE A 8 -7.71 -2.22 7.38
N ALA A 9 -8.26 -2.68 6.25
CA ALA A 9 -9.43 -3.55 6.24
C ALA A 9 -9.19 -4.86 7.02
N VAL A 10 -8.04 -5.50 6.81
CA VAL A 10 -7.66 -6.74 7.53
C VAL A 10 -7.47 -6.47 9.02
N LEU A 11 -6.76 -5.40 9.39
CA LEU A 11 -6.55 -5.04 10.80
C LEU A 11 -7.88 -4.68 11.49
N LYS A 12 -8.78 -3.98 10.81
CA LYS A 12 -10.13 -3.67 11.31
C LYS A 12 -10.91 -4.96 11.55
N ALA A 13 -10.90 -5.91 10.60
CA ALA A 13 -11.58 -7.19 10.76
C ALA A 13 -11.02 -8.00 11.94
N ALA A 14 -9.69 -8.04 12.09
CA ALA A 14 -9.02 -8.69 13.22
C ALA A 14 -9.38 -8.03 14.57
N LEU A 15 -9.48 -6.69 14.59
CA LEU A 15 -9.90 -5.94 15.77
C LEU A 15 -11.34 -6.28 16.18
N THR A 16 -12.27 -6.29 15.22
CA THR A 16 -13.67 -6.66 15.48
C THR A 16 -13.84 -8.11 15.92
N ALA A 17 -12.92 -9.00 15.52
CA ALA A 17 -12.87 -10.38 15.97
C ALA A 17 -12.16 -10.57 17.33
N GLY A 18 -11.73 -9.49 18.00
CA GLY A 18 -11.10 -9.52 19.32
C GLY A 18 -9.61 -9.83 19.33
N TYR A 19 -8.95 -9.96 18.17
CA TYR A 19 -7.53 -10.28 18.06
C TYR A 19 -6.62 -9.06 18.25
N VAL A 20 -6.78 -8.37 19.38
CA VAL A 20 -6.07 -7.11 19.68
C VAL A 20 -4.55 -7.26 19.58
N TRP A 21 -4.00 -8.38 20.07
CA TRP A 21 -2.55 -8.62 20.01
C TRP A 21 -2.00 -8.67 18.59
N LEU A 22 -2.72 -9.31 17.65
CA LEU A 22 -2.32 -9.35 16.25
C LEU A 22 -2.41 -7.98 15.60
N VAL A 23 -3.42 -7.18 15.95
CA VAL A 23 -3.56 -5.81 15.46
C VAL A 23 -2.37 -4.96 15.89
N VAL A 24 -1.96 -5.05 17.16
CA VAL A 24 -0.79 -4.32 17.69
C VAL A 24 0.48 -4.68 16.92
N ILE A 25 0.76 -5.97 16.74
CA ILE A 25 1.93 -6.43 15.97
C ILE A 25 1.88 -5.92 14.53
N GLY A 26 0.70 -5.99 13.89
CA GLY A 26 0.51 -5.51 12.53
C GLY A 26 0.76 -4.01 12.38
N VAL A 27 0.29 -3.20 13.35
CA VAL A 27 0.53 -1.75 13.38
C VAL A 27 2.01 -1.45 13.58
N ILE A 28 2.68 -2.10 14.54
CA ILE A 28 4.12 -1.91 14.77
C ILE A 28 4.93 -2.28 13.52
N SER A 29 4.61 -3.40 12.87
CA SER A 29 5.24 -3.81 11.61
C SER A 29 5.06 -2.76 10.51
N SER A 30 3.87 -2.13 10.43
CA SER A 30 3.61 -1.04 9.49
C SER A 30 4.44 0.20 9.79
N VAL A 31 4.63 0.55 11.06
CA VAL A 31 5.46 1.70 11.48
C VAL A 31 6.94 1.47 11.14
N ILE A 32 7.45 0.25 11.40
CA ILE A 32 8.81 -0.13 11.02
C ILE A 32 9.00 0.02 9.51
N GLY A 33 8.06 -0.47 8.70
CA GLY A 33 8.10 -0.29 7.25
C GLY A 33 8.06 1.18 6.84
N ALA A 34 7.20 1.99 7.46
CA ALA A 34 7.09 3.41 7.19
C ALA A 34 8.40 4.17 7.47
N PHE A 35 9.14 3.79 8.52
CA PHE A 35 10.47 4.36 8.80
C PHE A 35 11.45 4.17 7.64
N TYR A 36 11.51 2.97 7.04
CA TYR A 36 12.38 2.72 5.89
C TYR A 36 11.97 3.53 4.65
N TYR A 37 10.66 3.66 4.38
CA TYR A 37 10.18 4.49 3.27
C TYR A 37 10.48 5.97 3.48
N LEU A 38 10.25 6.49 4.68
CA LEU A 38 10.53 7.88 5.02
C LEU A 38 12.03 8.19 4.96
N ARG A 39 12.89 7.23 5.33
CA ARG A 39 14.34 7.38 5.20
C ARG A 39 14.77 7.60 3.74
N ILE A 40 14.14 6.93 2.78
CA ILE A 40 14.41 7.14 1.34
C ILE A 40 13.97 8.54 0.93
N VAL A 41 12.77 8.97 1.33
CA VAL A 41 12.26 10.31 1.06
C VAL A 41 13.18 11.38 1.67
N TYR A 42 13.69 11.15 2.88
CA TYR A 42 14.64 12.03 3.53
C TYR A 42 15.90 12.21 2.68
N PHE A 43 16.52 11.13 2.20
CA PHE A 43 17.70 11.25 1.35
C PHE A 43 17.40 11.91 -0.01
N MET A 44 16.19 11.75 -0.54
CA MET A 44 15.79 12.38 -1.79
C MET A 44 15.70 13.91 -1.70
N TYR A 45 15.27 14.46 -0.55
CA TYR A 45 15.09 15.91 -0.36
C TYR A 45 16.20 16.60 0.44
N PHE A 46 16.85 15.88 1.36
CA PHE A 46 17.87 16.42 2.28
C PHE A 46 19.25 15.76 2.10
N GLY A 47 19.39 14.86 1.11
CA GLY A 47 20.70 14.33 0.73
C GLY A 47 21.60 15.41 0.15
N THR A 48 22.91 15.20 0.25
CA THR A 48 23.91 16.05 -0.42
C THR A 48 23.69 16.06 -1.93
N GLU A 49 23.82 17.23 -2.55
CA GLU A 49 23.57 17.39 -3.98
C GLU A 49 24.42 16.43 -4.80
N THR A 50 23.73 15.60 -5.57
CA THR A 50 24.30 14.75 -6.62
C THR A 50 24.06 15.42 -7.96
N GLU A 51 24.90 15.10 -8.95
CA GLU A 51 24.87 15.67 -10.30
C GLU A 51 23.43 15.77 -10.84
N ALA A 52 23.08 16.94 -11.39
CA ALA A 52 21.71 17.21 -11.85
C ALA A 52 21.28 16.20 -12.92
N LEU A 53 20.06 15.68 -12.80
CA LEU A 53 19.49 14.78 -13.80
C LEU A 53 19.07 15.58 -15.04
N ASP A 54 19.98 15.78 -15.99
CA ASP A 54 19.74 16.56 -17.22
C ASP A 54 18.97 15.79 -18.32
N THR A 55 18.36 14.65 -17.99
CA THR A 55 17.69 13.77 -18.96
C THR A 55 16.17 13.87 -18.87
N ARG A 56 15.52 14.08 -20.01
CA ARG A 56 14.04 14.00 -20.13
C ARG A 56 13.58 12.57 -19.82
N MET A 57 12.57 12.44 -18.96
CA MET A 57 12.00 11.12 -18.62
C MET A 57 11.55 10.37 -19.89
N PRO A 58 12.10 9.18 -20.18
CA PRO A 58 11.71 8.35 -21.32
C PRO A 58 10.21 8.05 -21.36
N ALA A 59 9.65 7.91 -22.55
CA ALA A 59 8.20 7.67 -22.74
C ALA A 59 7.70 6.42 -22.00
N VAL A 60 8.53 5.37 -21.92
CA VAL A 60 8.20 4.12 -21.20
C VAL A 60 8.08 4.37 -19.70
N GLN A 61 9.00 5.14 -19.09
CA GLN A 61 8.96 5.47 -17.67
C GLN A 61 7.74 6.35 -17.34
N TRP A 62 7.44 7.31 -18.21
CA TRP A 62 6.23 8.12 -18.10
C TRP A 62 4.95 7.27 -18.17
N ALA A 63 4.86 6.36 -19.14
CA ALA A 63 3.71 5.48 -19.28
C ALA A 63 3.53 4.59 -18.04
N LEU A 64 4.61 4.02 -17.51
CA LEU A 64 4.58 3.22 -16.28
C LEU A 64 4.11 4.05 -15.07
N LEU A 65 4.60 5.29 -14.93
CA LEU A 65 4.15 6.20 -13.89
C LEU A 65 2.63 6.45 -13.98
N MET A 66 2.13 6.75 -15.17
CA MET A 66 0.72 7.05 -15.38
C MET A 66 -0.18 5.83 -15.17
N VAL A 67 0.22 4.65 -15.66
CA VAL A 67 -0.52 3.40 -15.47
C VAL A 67 -0.55 3.02 -13.99
N SER A 68 0.57 3.10 -13.29
CA SER A 68 0.61 2.79 -11.85
C SER A 68 -0.22 3.77 -11.01
N ALA A 69 -0.21 5.07 -11.35
CA ALA A 69 -1.07 6.06 -10.73
C ALA A 69 -2.55 5.76 -10.97
N PHE A 70 -2.94 5.41 -12.20
CA PHE A 70 -4.30 5.04 -12.54
C PHE A 70 -4.76 3.79 -11.77
N ILE A 71 -3.96 2.72 -11.76
CA ILE A 71 -4.22 1.49 -11.01
C ILE A 71 -4.40 1.79 -9.52
N MET A 72 -3.55 2.68 -8.96
CA MET A 72 -3.67 3.08 -7.56
C MET A 72 -5.03 3.74 -7.28
N VAL A 73 -5.46 4.69 -8.12
CA VAL A 73 -6.73 5.40 -7.93
C VAL A 73 -7.92 4.46 -8.13
N ALA A 74 -7.94 3.71 -9.22
CA ALA A 74 -9.00 2.74 -9.51
C ALA A 74 -9.13 1.68 -8.41
N GLY A 75 -8.00 1.15 -7.94
CA GLY A 75 -7.95 0.17 -6.88
C GLY A 75 -8.43 0.73 -5.54
N VAL A 76 -8.18 2.00 -5.21
CA VAL A 76 -8.68 2.59 -3.94
C VAL A 76 -10.21 2.70 -3.95
N LEU A 77 -10.83 2.97 -5.11
CA LEU A 77 -12.27 3.15 -5.21
C LEU A 77 -13.05 1.83 -5.25
N ASN A 78 -12.51 0.80 -5.90
CA ASN A 78 -13.26 -0.42 -6.18
C ASN A 78 -12.60 -1.69 -5.62
N LEU A 79 -11.36 -1.60 -5.12
CA LEU A 79 -10.53 -2.74 -4.72
C LEU A 79 -10.44 -3.84 -5.80
N PHE A 80 -10.67 -3.47 -7.07
CA PHE A 80 -10.80 -4.38 -8.21
C PHE A 80 -11.92 -5.44 -8.07
N GLY A 81 -12.98 -5.14 -7.31
CA GLY A 81 -14.12 -6.04 -7.14
C GLY A 81 -13.83 -7.31 -6.35
N VAL A 82 -12.70 -7.37 -5.62
CA VAL A 82 -12.29 -8.55 -4.84
C VAL A 82 -13.21 -8.87 -3.66
N GLU A 83 -14.13 -7.96 -3.32
CA GLU A 83 -15.09 -8.11 -2.22
C GLU A 83 -15.97 -9.35 -2.40
N GLY A 84 -16.45 -9.60 -3.62
CA GLY A 84 -17.27 -10.78 -3.92
C GLY A 84 -16.49 -12.09 -3.74
N ALA A 85 -15.25 -12.12 -4.22
CA ALA A 85 -14.36 -13.27 -4.04
C ALA A 85 -14.00 -13.50 -2.56
N ALA A 86 -13.77 -12.41 -1.82
CA ALA A 86 -13.48 -12.47 -0.38
C ALA A 86 -14.68 -12.99 0.42
N ALA A 87 -15.91 -12.57 0.08
CA ALA A 87 -17.13 -13.06 0.71
C ALA A 87 -17.38 -14.55 0.43
N ALA A 88 -17.18 -14.98 -0.82
CA ALA A 88 -17.29 -16.39 -1.19
C ALA A 88 -16.29 -17.25 -0.39
N ALA A 89 -15.03 -16.82 -0.31
CA ALA A 89 -14.01 -17.52 0.48
C ALA A 89 -14.36 -17.57 1.97
N ALA A 90 -14.86 -16.47 2.55
CA ALA A 90 -15.30 -16.44 3.94
C ALA A 90 -16.44 -17.44 4.22
N SER A 91 -17.42 -17.53 3.31
CA SER A 91 -18.55 -18.46 3.46
C SER A 91 -18.15 -19.94 3.41
N ALA A 92 -17.07 -20.27 2.69
CA ALA A 92 -16.56 -21.64 2.59
C ALA A 92 -15.91 -22.14 3.89
N LEU A 93 -15.41 -21.24 4.75
CA LEU A 93 -14.78 -21.58 6.03
C LEU A 93 -15.79 -21.86 7.15
N VAL A 94 -17.06 -21.46 6.96
CA VAL A 94 -18.13 -21.61 7.96
C VAL A 94 -19.09 -22.76 7.58
N ARG A 95 -18.80 -23.48 6.50
CA ARG A 95 -19.57 -24.65 6.05
C ARG A 95 -19.01 -25.96 6.56
#